data_AF-A0A2W5NWQ9-F1
#
_entry.id   AF-A0A2W5NWQ9-F1
#
_cell.length_a   1.000
_cell.length_b   1.000
_cell.length_c   1.000
_cell.angle_alpha   90.00
_cell.angle_beta   90.00
_cell.angle_gamma   90.00
#
_symmetry.space_group_name_H-M   'P 1'
#
loop_
_entity.id
_entity.type
_entity.pdbx_description
1 polymer ?
#
loop_
_entity_poly.entity_id
_entity_poly.type
_entity_poly.pdbx_seq_one_letter_code
_entity_poly.pdbx_strand_id
1 'polypeptide(L)'
;LQVPVRAQIDLVNALGSVSGTDEEALGGRDKFDAFGLATFAGSATGVPLLEGCAAWLECRLLSEPPIQQRYDLFLGEVIAAQADPRVFSNGRWHFDGHDDLRTLHHVAGGHFIVDGEAIDARPLAPRPR
;
A
#
# COMPACT_ATOMS: atom_id res chain seq x y z
N LEU A 1 -0.65 7.16 1.07
CA LEU A 1 -0.96 5.76 0.69
C LEU A 1 0.36 5.02 0.48
N GLN A 2 0.42 3.73 0.80
CA GLN A 2 1.62 2.92 0.66
C GLN A 2 1.25 1.50 0.29
N VAL A 3 2.12 0.83 -0.46
CA VAL A 3 1.88 -0.50 -1.03
C VAL A 3 2.68 -1.51 -0.21
N PRO A 4 2.04 -2.23 0.74
CA PRO A 4 2.74 -3.18 1.59
C PRO A 4 3.12 -4.44 0.84
N VAL A 5 4.10 -5.16 1.40
CA VAL A 5 4.70 -6.34 0.78
C VAL A 5 4.50 -7.60 1.61
N ARG A 6 4.79 -8.76 1.03
CA ARG A 6 4.70 -10.08 1.67
C ARG A 6 5.37 -10.12 3.04
N ALA A 7 6.57 -9.55 3.17
CA ALA A 7 7.29 -9.49 4.45
C ALA A 7 6.55 -8.71 5.55
N GLN A 8 5.56 -7.89 5.20
CA GLN A 8 4.76 -7.07 6.11
C GLN A 8 3.37 -7.66 6.37
N ILE A 9 3.07 -8.90 5.98
CA ILE A 9 1.72 -9.49 6.09
C ILE A 9 1.12 -9.42 7.49
N ASP A 10 1.90 -9.78 8.52
CA ASP A 10 1.44 -9.74 9.91
C ASP A 10 1.21 -8.30 10.37
N LEU A 11 2.05 -7.38 9.92
CA LEU A 11 1.91 -5.96 10.22
C LEU A 11 0.64 -5.39 9.57
N VAL A 12 0.38 -5.68 8.30
CA VAL A 12 -0.85 -5.26 7.62
C VAL A 12 -2.08 -5.79 8.34
N ASN A 13 -2.07 -7.07 8.73
CA ASN A 13 -3.17 -7.67 9.46
C ASN A 13 -3.38 -6.99 10.83
N ALA A 14 -2.30 -6.74 11.58
CA ALA A 14 -2.39 -6.08 12.89
C ALA A 14 -2.89 -4.63 12.78
N LEU A 15 -2.33 -3.84 11.85
CA LEU A 15 -2.72 -2.45 11.66
C LEU A 15 -4.13 -2.31 11.06
N GLY A 16 -4.64 -3.31 10.35
CA GLY A 16 -6.03 -3.36 9.92
C GLY A 16 -7.02 -3.78 11.02
N SER A 17 -6.55 -4.44 12.09
CA SER A 17 -7.41 -5.04 13.12
C SER A 17 -7.50 -4.25 14.43
N VAL A 18 -6.55 -3.34 14.67
CA VAL A 18 -6.51 -2.53 15.90
C VAL A 18 -6.75 -1.06 15.57
N SER A 19 -7.74 -0.42 16.20
CA SER A 19 -7.95 1.03 16.03
C SER A 19 -6.80 1.81 16.67
N GLY A 20 -6.41 2.94 16.08
CA GLY A 20 -5.45 3.86 16.69
C GLY A 20 -5.95 4.52 17.99
N THR A 21 -7.24 4.43 18.27
CA THR A 21 -7.89 4.99 19.48
C THR A 21 -8.21 3.92 20.53
N ASP A 22 -7.82 2.66 20.31
CA ASP A 22 -8.09 1.57 21.24
C ASP A 22 -7.02 1.54 22.35
N GLU A 23 -7.26 2.30 23.42
CA GLU A 23 -6.30 2.46 24.52
C GLU A 23 -5.97 1.14 25.23
N GLU A 24 -6.93 0.23 25.34
CA GLU A 24 -6.73 -1.07 25.97
C GLU A 24 -5.84 -1.95 25.10
N ALA A 25 -6.16 -2.09 23.81
CA ALA A 25 -5.36 -2.90 22.88
C ALA A 25 -3.94 -2.35 22.69
N LEU A 26 -3.75 -1.03 22.78
CA LEU A 26 -2.46 -0.37 22.59
C LEU A 26 -1.66 -0.18 23.90
N GLY A 27 -2.28 -0.45 25.05
CA GLY A 27 -1.67 -0.22 26.37
C GLY A 27 -1.34 1.25 26.62
N GLY A 28 -2.19 2.15 26.15
CA GLY A 28 -2.03 3.61 26.28
C GLY A 28 -0.91 4.23 25.44
N ARG A 29 -0.36 3.50 24.46
CA ARG A 29 0.69 4.01 23.54
C ARG A 29 0.10 4.44 22.20
N ASP A 30 0.83 5.29 21.48
CA ASP A 30 0.56 5.54 20.06
C ASP A 30 0.67 4.24 19.25
N LYS A 31 -0.16 4.08 18.22
CA LYS A 31 -0.19 2.85 17.41
C LYS A 31 1.15 2.58 16.73
N PHE A 32 1.87 3.60 16.27
CA PHE A 32 3.17 3.44 15.64
C PHE A 32 4.18 2.91 16.66
N ASP A 33 4.20 3.47 17.86
CA ASP A 33 5.06 3.02 18.96
C ASP A 33 4.70 1.61 19.43
N ALA A 34 3.41 1.30 19.52
CA ALA A 34 2.91 0.00 19.96
C ALA A 34 3.35 -1.14 19.04
N PHE A 35 3.46 -0.88 17.73
CA PHE A 35 3.90 -1.84 16.71
C PHE A 35 5.35 -1.64 16.24
N GLY A 36 6.11 -0.71 16.82
CA GLY A 36 7.51 -0.45 16.47
C GLY A 36 7.70 -0.02 15.02
N LEU A 37 6.81 0.84 14.50
CA LEU A 37 6.79 1.23 13.09
C LEU A 37 7.92 2.23 12.78
N ALA A 38 8.84 1.83 11.90
CA ALA A 38 9.83 2.74 11.32
C ALA A 38 9.20 3.58 10.21
N THR A 39 9.50 4.88 10.20
CA THR A 39 8.97 5.83 9.22
C THR A 39 10.02 6.81 8.72
N PHE A 40 9.80 7.32 7.52
CA PHE A 40 10.52 8.46 6.96
C PHE A 40 9.53 9.54 6.52
N ALA A 41 10.00 10.79 6.44
CA ALA A 41 9.14 11.91 6.05
C ALA A 41 8.88 11.92 4.54
N GLY A 42 7.61 12.06 4.15
CA GLY A 42 7.20 12.28 2.77
C GLY A 42 7.82 13.55 2.18
N SER A 43 8.28 13.45 0.94
CA SER A 43 8.98 14.51 0.21
C SER A 43 8.12 15.74 -0.09
N ALA A 44 6.81 15.56 -0.30
CA ALA A 44 5.89 16.62 -0.67
C ALA A 44 5.04 17.11 0.50
N THR A 45 4.71 16.24 1.45
CA THR A 45 3.75 16.50 2.52
C THR A 45 4.36 16.49 3.92
N GLY A 46 5.55 15.90 4.09
CA GLY A 46 6.17 15.70 5.41
C GLY A 46 5.47 14.66 6.29
N VAL A 47 4.39 14.02 5.82
CA VAL A 47 3.69 12.99 6.59
C VAL A 47 4.56 11.74 6.73
N PRO A 48 4.43 10.97 7.84
CA PRO A 48 5.19 9.74 8.01
C PRO A 48 4.76 8.68 6.99
N LEU A 49 5.74 8.13 6.28
CA LEU A 49 5.63 7.00 5.37
C LEU A 49 6.33 5.79 5.99
N LEU A 50 5.72 4.61 5.95
CA LEU A 50 6.29 3.40 6.55
C LEU A 50 7.47 2.88 5.73
N GLU A 51 8.55 2.52 6.39
CA GLU A 51 9.64 1.80 5.75
C GLU A 51 9.22 0.40 5.30
N GLY A 52 9.93 -0.16 4.31
CA GLY A 52 9.75 -1.55 3.87
C GLY A 52 8.57 -1.81 2.92
N CYS A 53 7.79 -0.79 2.55
CA CYS A 53 6.79 -0.91 1.49
C CYS A 53 7.44 -0.94 0.09
N ALA A 54 6.69 -1.43 -0.91
CA ALA A 54 7.13 -1.43 -2.31
C ALA A 54 6.94 -0.07 -3.00
N ALA A 55 5.97 0.73 -2.54
CA ALA A 55 5.71 2.07 -3.06
C ALA A 55 4.97 2.96 -2.08
N TRP A 56 5.07 4.27 -2.31
CA TRP A 56 4.45 5.33 -1.52
C TRP A 56 3.84 6.38 -2.45
N LEU A 57 2.63 6.80 -2.13
CA LEU A 57 1.91 7.87 -2.82
C LEU A 57 1.49 8.90 -1.79
N GLU A 58 2.00 10.11 -1.93
CA GLU A 58 1.62 11.27 -1.13
C GLU A 58 0.42 11.94 -1.81
N CYS A 59 -0.66 12.12 -1.05
CA CYS A 59 -1.93 12.57 -1.59
C CYS A 59 -2.41 13.86 -0.91
N ARG A 60 -2.99 14.75 -1.71
CA ARG A 60 -3.83 15.86 -1.22
C ARG A 60 -5.29 15.45 -1.29
N LEU A 61 -6.05 15.66 -0.21
CA LEU A 61 -7.49 15.40 -0.20
C LEU A 61 -8.21 16.39 -1.13
N LEU A 62 -9.00 15.85 -2.06
CA LEU A 62 -10.00 16.59 -2.82
C LEU A 62 -11.31 16.52 -2.05
N SER A 63 -11.74 17.68 -1.53
CA SER A 63 -12.91 17.77 -0.65
C SER A 63 -14.21 17.55 -1.42
N GLU A 64 -14.88 16.44 -1.17
CA GLU A 64 -16.19 16.09 -1.75
C GLU A 64 -17.17 15.64 -0.64
N PRO A 65 -17.74 16.58 0.13
CA PRO A 65 -18.53 16.26 1.32
C PRO A 65 -19.70 15.28 1.09
N PRO A 66 -20.48 15.37 -0.01
CA PRO A 66 -21.61 14.47 -0.22
C PRO A 66 -21.21 12.99 -0.32
N ILE A 67 -20.11 12.67 -1.01
CA ILE A 67 -19.66 11.28 -1.16
C ILE A 67 -18.88 10.80 0.06
N GLN A 68 -18.14 11.70 0.72
CA GLN A 68 -17.45 11.40 1.98
C GLN A 68 -18.46 11.01 3.07
N GLN A 69 -19.53 11.78 3.24
CA GLN A 69 -20.52 11.52 4.30
C GLN A 69 -21.43 10.34 3.98
N ARG A 70 -21.73 10.10 2.70
CA ARG A 70 -22.68 9.05 2.28
C ARG A 70 -22.04 7.68 2.11
N TYR A 71 -20.77 7.64 1.71
CA TYR A 71 -20.10 6.40 1.28
C TYR A 71 -18.74 6.16 1.93
N ASP A 72 -18.28 7.06 2.80
CA ASP A 72 -16.91 7.06 3.31
C ASP A 72 -15.86 7.05 2.17
N LEU A 73 -16.22 7.65 1.03
CA LEU A 73 -15.38 7.71 -0.16
C LEU A 73 -14.60 9.02 -0.19
N PHE A 74 -13.27 8.92 -0.22
CA PHE A 74 -12.35 10.04 -0.28
C PHE A 74 -11.58 10.04 -1.61
N LEU A 75 -11.44 11.21 -2.23
CA LEU A 75 -10.66 11.38 -3.45
C LEU A 75 -9.32 12.01 -3.11
N GLY A 76 -8.23 11.38 -3.53
CA GLY A 76 -6.88 11.87 -3.33
C GLY A 76 -6.19 12.20 -4.65
N GLU A 77 -5.67 13.42 -4.78
CA GLU A 77 -4.75 13.77 -5.86
C GLU A 77 -3.33 13.34 -5.45
N VAL A 78 -2.69 12.48 -6.23
CA VAL A 78 -1.29 12.08 -6.00
C VAL A 78 -0.38 13.24 -6.39
N ILE A 79 0.31 13.81 -5.41
CA ILE A 79 1.20 14.97 -5.59
C ILE A 79 2.69 14.61 -5.53
N ALA A 80 3.01 13.41 -5.01
CA ALA A 80 4.32 12.78 -5.16
C ALA A 80 4.19 11.25 -5.09
N ALA A 81 5.11 10.55 -5.75
CA ALA A 81 5.17 9.09 -5.74
C ALA A 81 6.61 8.61 -5.71
N GLN A 82 6.84 7.54 -4.96
CA GLN A 82 8.14 6.87 -4.82
C GLN A 82 7.92 5.36 -4.83
N ALA A 83 8.92 4.59 -5.24
CA ALA A 83 8.86 3.12 -5.22
C ALA A 83 10.24 2.52 -4.95
N ASP A 84 10.26 1.31 -4.40
CA ASP A 84 11.50 0.56 -4.18
C ASP A 84 12.10 0.17 -5.55
N PRO A 85 13.29 0.69 -5.89
CA PRO A 85 13.89 0.47 -7.21
C PRO A 85 14.24 -0.98 -7.50
N ARG A 86 14.33 -1.83 -6.45
CA ARG A 86 14.55 -3.28 -6.60
C ARG A 86 13.38 -3.98 -7.28
N VAL A 87 12.17 -3.43 -7.18
CA VAL A 87 10.95 -4.05 -7.72
C VAL A 87 10.12 -3.14 -8.59
N PHE A 88 10.42 -1.84 -8.67
CA PHE A 88 9.78 -0.92 -9.59
C PHE A 88 10.80 -0.02 -10.27
N SER A 89 10.93 -0.14 -11.59
CA SER A 89 11.83 0.70 -12.38
C SER A 89 11.28 0.90 -13.79
N ASN A 90 11.62 2.02 -14.43
CA ASN A 90 11.20 2.33 -15.80
C ASN A 90 9.67 2.18 -16.04
N GLY A 91 8.87 2.52 -15.03
CA GLY A 91 7.41 2.44 -15.09
C GLY A 91 6.83 1.01 -15.03
N ARG A 92 7.60 0.02 -14.56
CA ARG A 92 7.19 -1.39 -14.51
C ARG A 92 7.57 -2.05 -13.19
N TRP A 93 6.74 -3.01 -12.77
CA TRP A 93 7.03 -3.92 -11.67
C TRP A 93 7.90 -5.08 -12.14
N HIS A 94 8.81 -5.54 -11.28
CA HIS A 94 9.69 -6.69 -11.51
C HIS A 94 10.00 -7.37 -10.16
N PHE A 95 9.26 -8.42 -9.83
CA PHE A 95 9.38 -9.11 -8.53
C PHE A 95 10.28 -10.36 -8.57
N ASP A 96 10.84 -10.70 -9.73
CA ASP A 96 11.67 -11.90 -9.89
C ASP A 96 12.89 -11.84 -8.99
N GLY A 97 13.06 -12.85 -8.12
CA GLY A 97 14.11 -12.87 -7.10
C GLY A 97 13.85 -11.97 -5.88
N HIS A 98 12.68 -11.35 -5.80
CA HIS A 98 12.26 -10.43 -4.74
C HIS A 98 10.90 -10.81 -4.14
N ASP A 99 10.67 -12.10 -3.86
CA ASP A 99 9.38 -12.63 -3.39
C ASP A 99 8.87 -11.98 -2.09
N ASP A 100 9.77 -11.51 -1.23
CA ASP A 100 9.40 -10.81 0.01
C ASP A 100 8.83 -9.40 -0.24
N LEU A 101 9.08 -8.85 -1.43
CA LEU A 101 8.62 -7.53 -1.87
C LEU A 101 7.34 -7.59 -2.71
N ARG A 102 6.82 -8.79 -2.98
CA ARG A 102 5.53 -8.99 -3.67
C ARG A 102 4.38 -8.32 -2.91
N THR A 103 3.46 -7.71 -3.64
CA THR A 103 2.38 -6.92 -3.05
C THR A 103 1.27 -7.80 -2.50
N LEU A 104 0.65 -7.39 -1.41
CA LEU A 104 -0.44 -8.12 -0.75
C LEU A 104 -1.81 -7.73 -1.31
N HIS A 105 -2.66 -8.74 -1.51
CA HIS A 105 -4.05 -8.62 -1.94
C HIS A 105 -4.94 -9.33 -0.90
N HIS A 106 -5.69 -8.54 -0.13
CA HIS A 106 -6.54 -9.07 0.95
C HIS A 106 -7.74 -9.84 0.40
N VAL A 107 -8.09 -10.95 1.04
CA VAL A 107 -9.27 -11.75 0.72
C VAL A 107 -10.33 -11.60 1.83
N ALA A 108 -10.04 -12.11 3.03
CA ALA A 108 -10.91 -12.03 4.20
C ALA A 108 -10.15 -12.46 5.47
N GLY A 109 -10.50 -11.89 6.63
CA GLY A 109 -9.81 -12.19 7.89
C GLY A 109 -8.30 -11.96 7.75
N GLY A 110 -7.48 -12.92 8.20
CA GLY A 110 -6.02 -12.90 8.02
C GLY A 110 -5.53 -13.52 6.70
N HIS A 111 -6.39 -13.71 5.70
CA HIS A 111 -6.02 -14.36 4.44
C HIS A 111 -5.72 -13.35 3.33
N PHE A 112 -4.56 -13.53 2.71
CA PHE A 112 -4.03 -12.69 1.64
C PHE A 112 -3.50 -13.56 0.49
N ILE A 113 -3.49 -12.99 -0.69
CA ILE A 113 -2.82 -13.50 -1.89
C ILE A 113 -1.69 -12.52 -2.22
N VAL A 114 -0.58 -13.00 -2.77
CA VAL A 114 0.47 -12.15 -3.34
C VAL A 114 0.29 -12.04 -4.85
N ASP A 115 0.84 -11.00 -5.47
CA ASP A 115 0.86 -10.93 -6.93
C ASP A 115 1.52 -12.18 -7.55
N GLY A 116 0.99 -12.60 -8.69
CA GLY A 116 1.38 -13.84 -9.36
C GLY A 116 2.53 -13.69 -10.35
N GLU A 117 2.59 -14.62 -11.29
CA GLU A 117 3.57 -14.59 -12.39
C GLU A 117 3.30 -13.42 -13.35
N ALA A 118 4.35 -12.72 -13.74
CA ALA A 118 4.30 -11.74 -14.81
C ALA A 118 4.45 -12.43 -16.17
N ILE A 119 3.48 -12.23 -17.06
CA ILE A 119 3.48 -12.78 -18.41
C ILE A 119 3.20 -11.70 -19.44
N ASP A 120 3.96 -11.72 -20.54
CA ASP A 120 3.80 -10.75 -21.63
C ASP A 120 2.86 -11.28 -22.71
N ALA A 121 1.83 -10.48 -23.02
CA ALA A 121 0.96 -10.74 -24.15
C ALA A 121 1.71 -10.54 -25.47
N ARG A 122 1.40 -11.36 -26.47
CA ARG A 122 1.83 -11.14 -27.86
C ARG A 122 0.65 -10.56 -28.65
N PRO A 123 0.87 -9.54 -29.51
CA PRO A 123 -0.20 -9.01 -30.36
C PRO A 123 -0.77 -10.10 -31.27
N LEU A 124 -2.10 -10.16 -31.38
CA LEU A 124 -2.78 -10.98 -32.38
C LEU A 124 -2.98 -10.18 -33.65
N ALA A 125 -2.67 -10.77 -34.81
CA ALA A 125 -3.05 -10.19 -36.09
C ALA A 125 -4.58 -10.25 -36.27
N PRO A 126 -5.23 -9.20 -36.80
CA PRO A 126 -6.63 -9.26 -37.18
C PRO A 126 -6.87 -10.40 -38.17
N ARG A 127 -7.95 -11.18 -37.98
CA ARG A 127 -8.34 -12.17 -38.98
C ARG A 127 -8.79 -11.45 -40.27
N PRO A 128 -8.40 -11.94 -41.46
CA PRO A 128 -8.94 -11.43 -42.71
C PRO A 128 -10.47 -11.64 -42.73
N ARG A 129 -11.18 -10.71 -43.37
CA ARG A 129 -12.62 -10.83 -43.60
C ARG A 129 -12.94 -12.02 -44.50
#